data_AF-A0A815DI87-F1
#
_entry.id   AF-A0A815DI87-F1
#
_cell.length_a   1.000
_cell.length_b   1.000
_cell.length_c   1.000
_cell.angle_alpha   90.00
_cell.angle_beta   90.00
_cell.angle_gamma   90.00
#
_symmetry.space_group_name_H-M   'P 1'
#
loop_
_entity.id
_entity.type
_entity.pdbx_description
1 polymer ?
#
loop_
_entity_poly.entity_id
_entity_poly.type
_entity_poly.pdbx_seq_one_letter_code
_entity_poly.pdbx_strand_id
1 'polypeptide(L)'
;MTANDKRIMKTQAKRQTEVASRGRGRLPNERFLFERGHPQHESHCVLKRTISYVSVLHGPQIPRCDRGDTKERYGRAILALFFPWRSVSDLCSVDETWHEALHARESLITVNSKRIIGNIQLLHECKADRDEHLKQVMEEAQTDIDPKLIPDPRENEIEEIEDIDSIMDALATFDNSDPNMARPSTRKQNSNKYTKTTLDLVVGSGRFSHSDSE
;
A
#
# COMPACT_ATOMS: atom_id res chain seq x y z
N MET A 1 -8.94 -14.58 -36.74
CA MET A 1 -9.77 -15.11 -35.63
C MET A 1 -9.56 -16.61 -35.53
N THR A 2 -8.86 -17.06 -34.50
CA THR A 2 -8.61 -18.49 -34.25
C THR A 2 -9.86 -19.17 -33.67
N ALA A 3 -9.93 -20.51 -33.74
CA ALA A 3 -11.07 -21.26 -33.21
C ALA A 3 -11.29 -21.05 -31.70
N ASN A 4 -10.23 -20.68 -30.96
CA ASN A 4 -10.27 -20.41 -29.54
C ASN A 4 -10.90 -19.04 -29.22
N ASP A 5 -10.60 -17.99 -30.01
CA ASP A 5 -11.26 -16.67 -29.94
C ASP A 5 -12.78 -16.84 -30.03
N LYS A 6 -13.24 -17.67 -30.97
CA LYS A 6 -14.67 -17.94 -31.20
C LYS A 6 -15.32 -18.69 -30.04
N ARG A 7 -14.58 -19.55 -29.34
CA ARG A 7 -15.08 -20.33 -28.19
C ARG A 7 -15.23 -19.47 -26.94
N ILE A 8 -14.25 -18.59 -26.67
CA ILE A 8 -14.29 -17.65 -25.55
C ILE A 8 -15.39 -16.61 -25.78
N MET A 9 -15.48 -16.03 -26.98
CA MET A 9 -16.53 -15.08 -27.33
C MET A 9 -17.93 -15.71 -27.35
N LYS A 10 -18.10 -16.95 -27.83
CA LYS A 10 -19.39 -17.67 -27.70
C LYS A 10 -19.75 -17.94 -26.24
N THR A 11 -18.78 -18.21 -25.37
CA THR A 11 -19.01 -18.41 -23.94
C THR A 11 -19.36 -17.09 -23.24
N GLN A 12 -18.79 -15.96 -23.67
CA GLN A 12 -19.13 -14.62 -23.19
C GLN A 12 -20.51 -14.17 -23.66
N ALA A 13 -20.83 -14.33 -24.95
CA ALA A 13 -22.12 -13.95 -25.54
C ALA A 13 -23.29 -14.78 -24.99
N LYS A 14 -23.11 -16.10 -24.82
CA LYS A 14 -24.12 -17.00 -24.26
C LYS A 14 -24.35 -16.77 -22.76
N ARG A 15 -23.34 -16.29 -22.02
CA ARG A 15 -23.47 -15.94 -20.60
C ARG A 15 -24.06 -14.55 -20.36
N GLN A 16 -23.78 -13.56 -21.22
CA GLN A 16 -24.37 -12.22 -21.09
C GLN A 16 -25.88 -12.21 -21.37
N THR A 17 -26.38 -13.13 -22.20
CA THR A 17 -27.83 -13.26 -22.48
C THR A 17 -28.61 -14.06 -21.43
N GLU A 18 -27.95 -14.78 -20.51
CA GLU A 18 -28.62 -15.59 -19.46
C GLU A 18 -28.65 -14.93 -18.06
N VAL A 19 -28.05 -13.75 -17.84
CA VAL A 19 -28.06 -13.09 -16.51
C VAL A 19 -29.38 -12.36 -16.18
N ALA A 20 -30.37 -12.41 -17.07
CA ALA A 20 -31.71 -11.88 -16.77
C ALA A 20 -32.61 -12.85 -15.97
N SER A 21 -32.13 -14.00 -15.48
CA SER A 21 -32.98 -14.89 -14.67
C SER A 21 -32.33 -15.52 -13.44
N ARG A 22 -32.74 -15.02 -12.27
CA ARG A 22 -33.11 -15.77 -11.05
C ARG A 22 -32.10 -16.77 -10.42
N GLY A 23 -30.80 -16.53 -10.50
CA GLY A 23 -29.82 -17.27 -9.69
C GLY A 23 -29.55 -16.58 -8.34
N ARG A 24 -29.80 -17.25 -7.20
CA ARG A 24 -29.22 -16.84 -5.91
C ARG A 24 -27.74 -17.22 -5.91
N GLY A 25 -26.84 -16.25 -6.01
CA GLY A 25 -25.40 -16.47 -6.00
C GLY A 25 -24.60 -15.18 -6.18
N ARG A 26 -23.30 -15.22 -5.85
CA ARG A 26 -22.39 -14.08 -6.05
C ARG A 26 -22.23 -13.84 -7.57
N LEU A 27 -22.41 -12.59 -7.99
CA LEU A 27 -22.24 -12.19 -9.39
C LEU A 27 -20.85 -12.61 -9.91
N PRO A 28 -20.74 -13.12 -11.15
CA PRO A 28 -19.46 -13.47 -11.73
C PRO A 28 -18.56 -12.22 -11.85
N ASN A 29 -17.27 -12.39 -11.54
CA ASN A 29 -16.27 -11.36 -11.80
C ASN A 29 -16.12 -11.10 -13.31
N GLU A 30 -15.93 -9.84 -13.69
CA GLU A 30 -15.57 -9.45 -15.06
C GLU A 30 -14.21 -10.04 -15.46
N ARG A 31 -14.08 -10.48 -16.71
CA ARG A 31 -12.86 -11.10 -17.25
C ARG A 31 -12.48 -10.43 -18.56
N PHE A 32 -11.20 -10.09 -18.68
CA PHE A 32 -10.62 -9.40 -19.82
C PHE A 32 -9.50 -10.27 -20.41
N LEU A 33 -9.41 -10.31 -21.74
CA LEU A 33 -8.29 -10.95 -22.41
C LEU A 33 -7.08 -10.03 -22.35
N PHE A 34 -5.88 -10.61 -22.45
CA PHE A 34 -4.69 -9.80 -22.73
C PHE A 34 -4.77 -9.23 -24.16
N GLU A 35 -3.88 -8.31 -24.51
CA GLU A 35 -3.72 -7.88 -25.89
C GLU A 35 -3.10 -9.00 -26.74
N ARG A 36 -3.37 -9.02 -28.06
CA ARG A 36 -2.90 -10.09 -28.97
C ARG A 36 -1.38 -10.28 -28.97
N GLY A 37 -0.62 -9.24 -28.64
CA GLY A 37 0.85 -9.30 -28.53
C GLY A 37 1.39 -9.85 -27.21
N HIS A 38 0.54 -10.15 -26.23
CA HIS A 38 0.99 -10.60 -24.91
C HIS A 38 1.31 -12.11 -24.92
N PRO A 39 2.41 -12.58 -24.29
CA PRO A 39 2.80 -14.00 -24.27
C PRO A 39 1.73 -14.94 -23.70
N GLN A 40 0.84 -14.41 -22.87
CA GLN A 40 -0.24 -15.17 -22.23
C GLN A 40 -1.63 -14.94 -22.86
N HIS A 41 -1.71 -14.28 -24.02
CA HIS A 41 -2.99 -13.97 -24.69
C HIS A 41 -3.88 -15.19 -24.89
N GLU A 42 -3.31 -16.32 -25.33
CA GLU A 42 -4.09 -17.52 -25.66
C GLU A 42 -4.42 -18.40 -24.44
N SER A 43 -3.71 -18.21 -23.33
CA SER A 43 -3.76 -19.12 -22.17
C SER A 43 -4.36 -18.51 -20.91
N HIS A 44 -4.31 -17.18 -20.74
CA HIS A 44 -4.73 -16.51 -19.51
C HIS A 44 -5.71 -15.36 -19.79
N CYS A 45 -6.43 -14.95 -18.74
CA CYS A 45 -7.26 -13.76 -18.75
C CYS A 45 -7.10 -13.01 -17.43
N VAL A 46 -7.29 -11.69 -17.47
CA VAL A 46 -7.28 -10.83 -16.29
C VAL A 46 -8.68 -10.82 -15.69
N LEU A 47 -8.77 -11.10 -14.39
CA LEU A 47 -10.03 -11.10 -13.66
C LEU A 47 -10.13 -9.84 -12.78
N LYS A 48 -11.16 -9.04 -13.02
CA LYS A 48 -11.48 -7.87 -12.19
C LYS A 48 -12.36 -8.32 -11.04
N ARG A 49 -11.82 -8.23 -9.82
CA ARG A 49 -12.54 -8.61 -8.60
C ARG A 49 -13.71 -7.65 -8.36
N THR A 50 -14.90 -8.19 -8.06
CA THR A 50 -16.08 -7.39 -7.66
C THR A 50 -15.88 -6.68 -6.32
N ILE A 51 -15.01 -7.20 -5.46
CA ILE A 51 -14.70 -6.61 -4.16
C ILE A 51 -13.40 -5.83 -4.28
N SER A 52 -13.43 -4.58 -3.83
CA SER A 52 -12.24 -3.74 -3.72
C SER A 52 -11.23 -4.33 -2.78
N TYR A 53 -10.00 -4.37 -3.24
CA TYR A 53 -8.87 -4.80 -2.45
C TYR A 53 -7.82 -3.69 -2.48
N VAL A 54 -7.40 -3.24 -1.30
CA VAL A 54 -6.28 -2.31 -1.17
C VAL A 54 -5.04 -3.16 -1.00
N SER A 55 -4.18 -3.14 -2.01
CA SER A 55 -2.90 -3.84 -1.95
C SER A 55 -2.01 -3.21 -0.88
N VAL A 56 -1.43 -4.05 -0.03
CA VAL A 56 -0.36 -3.64 0.86
C VAL A 56 0.92 -3.58 0.04
N LEU A 57 1.53 -2.40 -0.04
CA LEU A 57 2.81 -2.23 -0.73
C LEU A 57 3.92 -2.77 0.17
N HIS A 58 4.63 -3.79 -0.31
CA HIS A 58 5.83 -4.30 0.34
C HIS A 58 7.07 -3.73 -0.34
N GLY A 59 8.02 -3.23 0.45
CA GLY A 59 9.28 -2.69 -0.06
C GLY A 59 9.78 -1.49 0.74
N PRO A 60 10.82 -0.81 0.23
CA PRO A 60 11.33 0.42 0.83
C PRO A 60 10.24 1.49 0.93
N GLN A 61 10.33 2.33 1.96
CA GLN A 61 9.41 3.44 2.14
C GLN A 61 9.50 4.41 0.95
N ILE A 62 8.36 4.93 0.49
CA ILE A 62 8.31 5.97 -0.54
C ILE A 62 9.12 7.18 -0.01
N PRO A 63 10.10 7.71 -0.76
CA PRO A 63 10.93 8.82 -0.30
C PRO A 63 10.11 10.09 0.00
N ARG A 64 10.68 11.01 0.78
CA ARG A 64 10.08 12.34 1.01
C ARG A 64 10.25 13.23 -0.22
N CYS A 65 9.36 14.20 -0.38
CA CYS A 65 9.45 15.17 -1.48
C CYS A 65 10.34 16.37 -1.17
N ASP A 66 10.52 16.68 0.11
CA ASP A 66 11.10 17.94 0.60
C ASP A 66 12.63 17.95 0.68
N ARG A 67 13.29 16.79 0.54
CA ARG A 67 14.75 16.71 0.52
C ARG A 67 15.28 16.66 -0.92
N GLY A 68 16.30 17.47 -1.19
CA GLY A 68 16.93 17.54 -2.52
C GLY A 68 17.50 16.19 -2.99
N ASP A 69 18.11 15.43 -2.08
CA ASP A 69 18.72 14.13 -2.35
C ASP A 69 17.70 13.00 -2.61
N THR A 70 16.41 13.24 -2.32
CA THR A 70 15.34 12.26 -2.53
C THR A 70 14.47 12.57 -3.74
N LYS A 71 14.59 13.74 -4.38
CA LYS A 71 13.71 14.19 -5.47
C LYS A 71 13.57 13.18 -6.61
N GLU A 72 14.67 12.64 -7.12
CA GLU A 72 14.64 11.67 -8.22
C GLU A 72 13.92 10.37 -7.83
N ARG A 73 14.24 9.86 -6.64
CA ARG A 73 13.61 8.63 -6.13
C ARG A 73 12.13 8.84 -5.81
N TYR A 74 11.78 10.02 -5.32
CA TYR A 74 10.40 10.44 -5.09
C TYR A 74 9.62 10.52 -6.41
N GLY A 75 10.16 11.23 -7.41
CA GLY A 75 9.58 11.34 -8.75
C GLY A 75 9.26 9.97 -9.35
N ARG A 76 10.25 9.08 -9.34
CA ARG A 76 10.11 7.69 -9.80
C ARG A 76 9.03 6.91 -9.06
N ALA A 77 8.97 7.03 -7.73
CA ALA A 77 7.99 6.31 -6.93
C ALA A 77 6.55 6.80 -7.20
N ILE A 78 6.34 8.11 -7.27
CA ILE A 78 5.00 8.67 -7.54
C ILE A 78 4.55 8.34 -8.96
N LEU A 79 5.44 8.47 -9.96
CA LEU A 79 5.12 8.10 -11.33
C LEU A 79 4.72 6.62 -11.45
N ALA A 80 5.49 5.71 -10.86
CA ALA A 80 5.22 4.28 -10.93
C ALA A 80 3.91 3.85 -10.24
N LEU A 81 3.49 4.56 -9.19
CA LEU A 81 2.29 4.22 -8.42
C LEU A 81 1.01 4.87 -8.94
N PHE A 82 1.10 6.07 -9.51
CA PHE A 82 -0.07 6.91 -9.81
C PHE A 82 -0.33 7.14 -11.30
N PHE A 83 0.55 6.64 -12.18
CA PHE A 83 0.36 6.69 -13.62
C PHE A 83 0.31 5.28 -14.20
N PRO A 84 -0.48 5.06 -15.27
CA PRO A 84 -0.42 3.80 -16.01
C PRO A 84 0.89 3.74 -16.81
N TRP A 85 1.53 2.58 -16.83
CA TRP A 85 2.73 2.33 -17.62
C TRP A 85 2.85 0.85 -17.97
N ARG A 86 3.51 0.57 -19.08
CA ARG A 86 3.95 -0.75 -19.53
C ARG A 86 5.46 -0.85 -19.64
N SER A 87 6.10 0.29 -19.87
CA SER A 87 7.54 0.46 -19.99
C SER A 87 8.01 1.65 -19.15
N VAL A 88 9.31 1.69 -18.86
CA VAL A 88 9.92 2.81 -18.11
C VAL A 88 9.80 4.12 -18.90
N SER A 89 9.89 4.04 -20.23
CA SER A 89 9.74 5.18 -21.15
C SER A 89 8.34 5.84 -21.10
N ASP A 90 7.31 5.11 -20.67
CA ASP A 90 5.99 5.70 -20.46
C ASP A 90 6.00 6.69 -19.29
N LEU A 91 6.92 6.51 -18.33
CA LEU A 91 7.02 7.32 -17.12
C LEU A 91 8.04 8.45 -17.23
N CYS A 92 9.20 8.17 -17.84
CA CYS A 92 10.33 9.10 -17.92
C CYS A 92 11.08 8.85 -19.23
N SER A 93 11.25 9.90 -20.04
CA SER A 93 12.13 9.89 -21.20
C SER A 93 13.60 9.76 -20.79
N VAL A 94 14.47 9.41 -21.74
CA VAL A 94 15.92 9.31 -21.52
C VAL A 94 16.55 10.69 -21.28
N ASP A 95 15.95 11.73 -21.86
CA ASP A 95 16.47 13.11 -21.83
C ASP A 95 15.89 13.96 -20.69
N GLU A 96 15.08 13.39 -19.79
CA GLU A 96 14.48 14.10 -18.67
C GLU A 96 14.78 13.41 -17.32
N THR A 97 14.80 14.18 -16.25
CA THR A 97 14.90 13.66 -14.88
C THR A 97 13.54 13.20 -14.38
N TRP A 98 13.52 12.32 -13.37
CA TRP A 98 12.27 11.84 -12.78
C TRP A 98 11.49 12.97 -12.09
N HIS A 99 12.21 13.97 -11.56
CA HIS A 99 11.59 15.15 -10.99
C HIS A 99 10.87 15.98 -12.06
N GLU A 100 11.50 16.24 -13.20
CA GLU A 100 10.92 16.97 -14.32
C GLU A 100 9.71 16.24 -14.90
N ALA A 101 9.83 14.93 -15.12
CA ALA A 101 8.75 14.07 -15.62
C ALA A 101 7.51 14.11 -14.71
N LEU A 102 7.71 14.10 -13.39
CA LEU A 102 6.61 14.21 -12.42
C LEU A 102 5.99 15.62 -12.47
N HIS A 103 6.82 16.66 -12.48
CA HIS A 103 6.35 18.05 -12.49
C HIS A 103 5.52 18.35 -13.76
N ALA A 104 5.97 17.89 -14.93
CA ALA A 104 5.26 18.06 -16.19
C ALA A 104 3.85 17.42 -16.18
N ARG A 105 3.64 16.40 -15.35
CA ARG A 105 2.40 15.62 -15.28
C ARG A 105 1.56 15.89 -14.03
N GLU A 106 1.96 16.83 -13.20
CA GLU A 106 1.30 17.10 -11.91
C GLU A 106 -0.17 17.51 -12.06
N SER A 107 -0.50 18.20 -13.16
CA SER A 107 -1.87 18.59 -13.51
C SER A 107 -2.77 17.39 -13.82
N LEU A 108 -2.19 16.28 -14.28
CA LEU A 108 -2.93 15.05 -14.62
C LEU A 108 -3.28 14.22 -13.38
N ILE A 109 -2.64 14.50 -12.24
CA ILE A 109 -2.87 13.77 -10.99
C ILE A 109 -4.27 14.11 -10.46
N THR A 110 -5.09 13.08 -10.27
CA THR A 110 -6.44 13.26 -9.73
C THR A 110 -6.39 13.84 -8.32
N VAL A 111 -7.43 14.59 -7.92
CA VAL A 111 -7.55 15.18 -6.57
C VAL A 111 -7.31 14.14 -5.46
N ASN A 112 -7.72 12.90 -5.69
CA ASN A 112 -7.61 11.85 -4.69
C ASN A 112 -6.23 11.22 -4.64
N SER A 113 -5.61 11.03 -5.80
CA SER A 113 -4.19 10.69 -5.87
C SER A 113 -3.36 11.77 -5.17
N LYS A 114 -3.66 13.07 -5.37
CA LYS A 114 -2.99 14.17 -4.64
C LYS A 114 -3.16 14.06 -3.13
N ARG A 115 -4.34 13.69 -2.62
CA ARG A 115 -4.57 13.42 -1.19
C ARG A 115 -3.71 12.26 -0.67
N ILE A 116 -3.62 11.16 -1.42
CA ILE A 116 -2.78 10.02 -1.02
C ILE A 116 -1.30 10.41 -1.03
N ILE A 117 -0.85 11.13 -2.05
CA ILE A 117 0.51 11.65 -2.16
C ILE A 117 0.83 12.58 -0.98
N GLY A 118 -0.08 13.49 -0.64
CA GLY A 118 0.04 14.35 0.54
C GLY A 118 0.11 13.55 1.85
N ASN A 119 -0.70 12.51 2.00
CA ASN A 119 -0.64 11.64 3.19
C ASN A 119 0.69 10.89 3.31
N ILE A 120 1.31 10.49 2.19
CA ILE A 120 2.64 9.87 2.21
C ILE A 120 3.67 10.84 2.81
N GLN A 121 3.61 12.11 2.42
CA GLN A 121 4.49 13.14 2.97
C GLN A 121 4.17 13.41 4.45
N LEU A 122 2.90 13.54 4.82
CA LEU A 122 2.48 13.71 6.21
C LEU A 122 2.95 12.57 7.14
N LEU A 123 2.94 11.32 6.66
CA LEU A 123 3.45 10.19 7.42
C LEU A 123 4.95 10.33 7.75
N HIS A 124 5.73 10.98 6.90
CA HIS A 124 7.14 11.27 7.18
C HIS A 124 7.33 12.40 8.19
N GLU A 125 6.49 13.43 8.11
CA GLU A 125 6.50 14.55 9.06
C GLU A 125 6.15 14.03 10.46
N CYS A 126 5.03 13.32 10.62
CA CYS A 126 4.65 12.74 11.90
C CYS A 126 5.67 11.73 12.44
N LYS A 127 6.37 10.99 11.57
CA LYS A 127 7.45 10.10 11.98
C LYS A 127 8.62 10.89 12.57
N ALA A 128 9.03 11.97 11.90
CA ALA A 128 10.10 12.82 12.39
C ALA A 128 9.75 13.43 13.75
N ASP A 129 8.54 13.99 13.91
CA ASP A 129 8.08 14.61 15.16
C ASP A 129 8.05 13.60 16.32
N ARG A 130 7.56 12.38 16.06
CA ARG A 130 7.54 11.31 17.06
C ARG A 130 8.95 10.88 17.45
N ASP A 131 9.83 10.70 16.48
CA ASP A 131 11.20 10.24 16.72
C ASP A 131 12.01 11.33 17.48
N GLU A 132 11.75 12.61 17.22
CA GLU A 132 12.30 13.74 17.99
C GLU A 132 11.78 13.76 19.43
N HIS A 133 10.47 13.62 19.63
CA HIS A 133 9.87 13.57 20.96
C HIS A 133 10.41 12.38 21.78
N LEU A 134 10.54 11.21 21.17
CA LEU A 134 11.11 10.03 21.82
C LEU A 134 12.56 10.28 22.27
N LYS A 135 13.35 10.95 21.42
CA LYS A 135 14.73 11.31 21.75
C LYS A 135 14.80 12.24 22.95
N GLN A 136 13.93 13.25 23.02
CA GLN A 136 13.85 14.18 24.16
C GLN A 136 13.50 13.43 25.45
N VAL A 137 12.50 12.56 25.44
CA VAL A 137 12.11 11.75 26.61
C VAL A 137 13.25 10.84 27.08
N MET A 138 14.01 10.25 26.16
CA MET A 138 15.19 9.44 26.49
C MET A 138 16.32 10.28 27.10
N GLU A 139 16.57 11.47 26.58
CA GLU A 139 17.58 12.40 27.12
C GLU A 139 17.20 12.89 28.53
N GLU A 140 15.94 13.24 28.76
CA GLU A 140 15.42 13.63 30.08
C GLU A 140 15.50 12.48 31.09
N ALA A 141 15.08 11.27 30.70
CA ALA A 141 15.17 10.09 31.57
C ALA A 141 16.61 9.76 31.98
N GLN A 142 17.60 10.04 31.12
CA GLN A 142 19.01 9.83 31.43
C GLN A 142 19.55 10.83 32.48
N THR A 143 18.92 12.00 32.61
CA THR A 143 19.31 13.01 33.61
C THR A 143 18.76 12.77 35.02
N ASP A 144 17.69 11.97 35.13
CA ASP A 144 17.02 11.67 36.41
C ASP A 144 17.44 10.34 37.06
N ILE A 145 18.33 9.57 36.43
CA ILE A 145 18.89 8.35 37.05
C ILE A 145 19.93 8.79 38.09
N ASP A 146 19.57 8.71 39.38
CA ASP A 146 20.53 8.87 40.49
C ASP A 146 21.69 7.88 40.29
N PRO A 147 22.95 8.34 40.19
CA PRO A 147 24.12 7.48 40.05
C PRO A 147 24.21 6.37 41.12
N LYS A 148 23.51 6.53 42.25
CA LYS A 148 23.40 5.52 43.32
C LYS A 148 22.47 4.35 43.00
N LEU A 149 21.63 4.45 41.96
CA LEU A 149 20.75 3.37 41.49
C LEU A 149 21.40 2.55 40.35
N ILE A 150 22.55 2.96 39.85
CA ILE A 150 23.39 2.12 38.98
C ILE A 150 24.08 1.10 39.90
N PRO A 151 23.76 -0.20 39.83
CA PRO A 151 24.43 -1.20 40.66
C PRO A 151 25.94 -1.14 40.40
N ASP A 152 26.77 -1.12 41.46
CA ASP A 152 28.22 -1.22 41.30
C ASP A 152 28.51 -2.52 40.52
N PRO A 153 29.25 -2.47 39.38
CA PRO A 153 29.66 -3.67 38.67
C PRO A 153 30.42 -4.69 39.54
N ARG A 154 30.88 -4.27 40.72
CA ARG A 154 31.53 -5.13 41.72
C ARG A 154 30.57 -5.89 42.62
N GLU A 155 29.29 -5.54 42.67
CA GLU A 155 28.29 -6.20 43.54
C GLU A 155 27.33 -7.11 42.79
N ASN A 156 27.23 -7.01 41.46
CA ASN A 156 26.49 -7.97 40.66
C ASN A 156 27.46 -9.00 40.06
N GLU A 157 27.59 -10.15 40.71
CA GLU A 157 27.76 -11.40 39.97
C GLU A 157 26.51 -11.54 39.09
N ILE A 158 26.55 -10.95 37.89
CA ILE A 158 25.58 -11.29 36.85
C ILE A 158 25.93 -12.74 36.52
N GLU A 159 25.20 -13.70 37.11
CA GLU A 159 25.06 -15.01 36.48
C GLU A 159 24.62 -14.71 35.05
N GLU A 160 25.48 -15.03 34.08
CA GLU A 160 25.18 -14.88 32.67
C GLU A 160 23.87 -15.64 32.41
N ILE A 161 22.77 -14.91 32.28
CA ILE A 161 21.50 -15.50 31.83
C ILE A 161 21.71 -15.77 30.34
N GLU A 162 22.28 -16.94 30.03
CA GLU A 162 22.60 -17.36 28.68
C GLU A 162 21.35 -17.69 27.84
N ASP A 163 20.17 -17.82 28.48
CA ASP A 163 18.94 -18.21 27.79
C ASP A 163 18.02 -17.02 27.49
N ILE A 164 18.08 -16.58 26.23
CA ILE A 164 17.17 -15.61 25.60
C ILE A 164 15.69 -15.98 25.81
N ASP A 165 15.39 -17.28 25.87
CA ASP A 165 14.03 -17.78 26.09
C ASP A 165 13.50 -17.43 27.49
N SER A 166 14.37 -17.40 28.51
CA SER A 166 13.99 -16.98 29.87
C SER A 166 13.67 -15.48 29.95
N ILE A 167 14.34 -14.66 29.13
CA ILE A 167 14.07 -13.22 29.02
C ILE A 167 12.73 -13.00 28.29
N MET A 168 12.44 -13.81 27.27
CA MET A 168 11.20 -13.70 26.50
C MET A 168 9.97 -14.08 27.35
N ASP A 169 10.08 -15.11 28.19
CA ASP A 169 9.03 -15.50 29.13
C ASP A 169 8.79 -14.43 30.21
N ALA A 170 9.84 -13.79 30.72
CA ALA A 170 9.71 -12.67 31.66
C ALA A 170 8.97 -11.48 31.04
N LEU A 171 9.24 -11.14 29.78
CA LEU A 171 8.52 -10.06 29.07
C LEU A 171 7.07 -10.44 28.75
N ALA A 172 6.79 -11.72 28.49
CA ALA A 172 5.43 -12.21 28.27
C ALA A 172 4.56 -12.13 29.53
N THR A 173 5.15 -12.27 30.72
CA THR A 173 4.41 -12.09 31.98
C THR A 173 4.00 -10.64 32.25
N PHE A 174 4.65 -9.66 31.63
CA PHE A 174 4.36 -8.23 31.80
C PHE A 174 3.08 -7.77 31.07
N ASP A 175 2.55 -8.57 30.13
CA ASP A 175 1.32 -8.27 29.38
C ASP A 175 0.05 -8.83 30.07
N ASN A 176 0.18 -9.45 31.25
CA ASN A 176 -0.95 -9.99 32.01
C ASN A 176 -1.67 -8.92 32.88
N SER A 177 -1.80 -7.69 32.39
CA SER A 177 -2.74 -6.73 32.95
C SER A 177 -4.15 -6.95 32.38
N ASP A 178 -4.95 -7.67 33.16
CA ASP A 178 -6.42 -7.72 33.24
C ASP A 178 -7.22 -8.00 31.94
N PRO A 179 -7.80 -9.21 31.77
CA PRO A 179 -8.54 -9.59 30.56
C PRO A 179 -9.88 -8.88 30.37
N ASN A 180 -10.25 -7.94 31.25
CA ASN A 180 -11.53 -7.23 31.20
C ASN A 180 -11.51 -5.88 30.45
N MET A 181 -10.39 -5.44 29.88
CA MET A 181 -10.38 -4.24 29.03
C MET A 181 -10.51 -4.58 27.54
N ALA A 182 -11.69 -5.11 27.16
CA ALA A 182 -12.07 -5.26 25.77
C ALA A 182 -12.22 -3.88 25.10
N ARG A 183 -11.19 -3.41 24.39
CA ARG A 183 -11.31 -2.27 23.48
C ARG A 183 -12.21 -2.68 22.30
N PRO A 184 -13.33 -2.00 22.03
CA PRO A 184 -14.17 -2.31 20.89
C PRO A 184 -13.38 -2.11 19.59
N SER A 185 -13.36 -3.16 18.77
CA SER A 185 -12.65 -3.26 17.50
C SER A 185 -13.29 -2.33 16.44
N THR A 186 -13.02 -1.03 16.53
CA THR A 186 -13.46 0.00 15.55
C THR A 186 -12.70 -0.08 14.22
N ARG A 187 -11.63 -0.88 14.15
CA ARG A 187 -10.73 -0.99 12.99
C ARG A 187 -11.42 -1.49 11.71
N LYS A 188 -12.46 -2.33 11.84
CA LYS A 188 -13.20 -2.88 10.69
C LYS A 188 -14.13 -1.86 10.00
N GLN A 189 -14.70 -0.91 10.74
CA GLN A 189 -15.64 0.05 10.16
C GLN A 189 -14.93 1.14 9.34
N ASN A 190 -13.78 1.62 9.79
CA ASN A 190 -13.01 2.65 9.08
C ASN A 190 -12.42 2.13 7.75
N SER A 191 -11.96 0.87 7.71
CA SER A 191 -11.43 0.26 6.48
C SER A 191 -12.42 0.28 5.31
N ASN A 192 -13.72 0.10 5.58
CA ASN A 192 -14.76 0.07 4.54
C ASN A 192 -15.09 1.46 3.98
N LYS A 193 -14.84 2.53 4.75
CA LYS A 193 -15.06 3.90 4.29
C LYS A 193 -14.05 4.28 3.21
N TYR A 194 -12.76 4.04 3.47
CA TYR A 194 -11.69 4.39 2.55
C TYR A 194 -11.75 3.58 1.24
N THR A 195 -12.10 2.29 1.31
CA THR A 195 -12.24 1.45 0.12
C THR A 195 -13.37 1.92 -0.80
N LYS A 196 -14.51 2.31 -0.22
CA LYS A 196 -15.65 2.83 -0.98
C LYS A 196 -15.32 4.18 -1.60
N THR A 197 -14.75 5.10 -0.83
CA THR A 197 -14.33 6.41 -1.34
C THR A 197 -13.35 6.24 -2.50
N THR A 198 -12.28 5.45 -2.35
CA THR A 198 -11.30 5.25 -3.44
C THR A 198 -11.93 4.67 -4.71
N LEU A 199 -12.90 3.75 -4.61
CA LEU A 199 -13.61 3.22 -5.78
C LEU A 199 -14.34 4.30 -6.58
N ASP A 200 -15.14 5.12 -5.89
CA ASP A 200 -15.96 6.16 -6.52
C ASP A 200 -15.08 7.13 -7.31
N LEU A 201 -13.87 7.36 -6.81
CA LEU A 201 -12.89 8.26 -7.38
C LEU A 201 -12.16 7.66 -8.59
N VAL A 202 -11.86 6.36 -8.55
CA VAL A 202 -11.28 5.64 -9.69
C VAL A 202 -12.28 5.58 -10.84
N VAL A 203 -13.55 5.25 -10.56
CA VAL A 203 -14.62 5.23 -11.56
C VAL A 203 -14.87 6.63 -12.14
N GLY A 204 -14.98 7.65 -11.28
CA GLY A 204 -15.19 9.04 -11.72
C GLY A 204 -14.02 9.63 -12.49
N SER A 205 -12.81 9.10 -12.35
CA SER A 205 -11.64 9.59 -13.08
C SER A 205 -11.62 9.20 -14.57
N GLY A 206 -12.48 8.27 -15.01
CA GLY A 206 -12.52 7.79 -16.39
C GLY A 206 -11.22 7.13 -16.89
N ARG A 207 -10.21 7.00 -16.02
CA ARG A 207 -8.84 6.57 -16.36
C ARG A 207 -8.76 5.13 -16.88
N PHE A 208 -9.80 4.34 -16.66
CA PHE A 208 -9.87 2.94 -17.11
C PHE A 208 -11.06 2.67 -18.05
N SER A 209 -11.78 3.69 -18.51
CA SER A 209 -13.04 3.53 -19.26
C SER A 209 -12.97 3.90 -20.74
N HIS A 210 -11.80 3.91 -21.38
CA HIS A 210 -11.72 4.12 -22.84
C HIS A 210 -10.65 3.25 -23.49
N SER A 211 -11.10 2.22 -24.19
CA SER A 211 -10.48 1.69 -25.42
C SER A 211 -11.55 0.92 -26.21
N ASP A 212 -12.70 1.56 -26.47
CA ASP A 212 -13.61 1.16 -27.55
C ASP A 212 -13.51 2.25 -28.62
N SER A 213 -12.48 2.16 -29.47
CA SER A 213 -12.40 2.85 -30.76
C SER A 213 -11.38 2.12 -31.63
N GLU A 214 -11.91 1.62 -32.76
CA GLU A 214 -11.32 0.79 -33.83
C GLU A 214 -11.27 -0.74 -33.63
#